data_AF-A0A847NN16-F1
#
_entry.id   AF-A0A847NN16-F1
#
_cell.length_a   1.000
_cell.length_b   1.000
_cell.length_c   1.000
_cell.angle_alpha   90.00
_cell.angle_beta   90.00
_cell.angle_gamma   90.00
#
_symmetry.space_group_name_H-M   'P 1'
#
loop_
_entity.id
_entity.type
_entity.pdbx_description
1 polymer ?
#
loop_
_entity_poly.entity_id
_entity_poly.type
_entity_poly.pdbx_seq_one_letter_code
_entity_poly.pdbx_strand_id
1 'polypeptide(L)'
;MNSSDDITIGQVVKSRAGRDKGRVFLVLEVIDDQHVFIVDGDLRKLENPKRKKLKHLMVYNRVLPEFKEKLESKIEINNAYIRKLLEPFNK
;
A
#
# COMPACT_ATOMS: atom_id res chain seq x y z
N MET A 1 -14.40 3.74 18.66
CA MET A 1 -14.46 3.93 17.19
C MET A 1 -13.89 2.68 16.56
N ASN A 2 -14.75 1.70 16.31
CA ASN A 2 -14.35 0.45 15.65
C ASN A 2 -14.70 0.62 14.17
N SER A 3 -13.88 1.39 13.46
CA SER A 3 -13.97 1.42 12.01
C SER A 3 -13.34 0.13 11.52
N SER A 4 -14.17 -0.84 11.14
CA SER A 4 -13.79 -1.80 10.12
C SER A 4 -13.62 -1.00 8.82
N ASP A 5 -12.54 -0.22 8.72
CA ASP A 5 -12.19 0.48 7.49
C ASP A 5 -11.77 -0.61 6.51
N ASP A 6 -12.68 -0.97 5.61
CA ASP A 6 -12.40 -1.85 4.49
C ASP A 6 -11.14 -1.33 3.80
N ILE A 7 -10.06 -2.14 3.81
CA ILE A 7 -8.85 -1.74 3.12
C ILE A 7 -9.15 -1.62 1.63
N THR A 8 -8.75 -0.50 1.04
CA THR A 8 -8.89 -0.24 -0.40
C THR A 8 -7.55 -0.10 -1.10
N ILE A 9 -7.57 -0.19 -2.43
CA ILE A 9 -6.43 0.18 -3.28
C ILE A 9 -6.06 1.65 -3.02
N GLY A 10 -4.76 1.96 -2.96
CA GLY A 10 -4.25 3.30 -2.66
C GLY A 10 -4.23 3.64 -1.16
N GLN A 11 -4.68 2.74 -0.29
CA GLN A 11 -4.59 2.90 1.16
C GLN A 11 -3.12 2.91 1.62
N VAL A 12 -2.74 3.91 2.42
CA VAL A 12 -1.41 3.96 3.05
C VAL A 12 -1.40 3.08 4.28
N VAL A 13 -0.38 2.23 4.40
CA VAL A 13 -0.24 1.27 5.51
C VAL A 13 1.21 1.18 5.99
N LYS A 14 1.40 0.93 7.28
CA LYS A 14 2.71 0.63 7.87
C LYS A 14 2.79 -0.83 8.30
N SER A 15 3.88 -1.50 7.96
CA SER A 15 4.11 -2.87 8.41
C SER A 15 4.47 -2.89 9.91
N ARG A 16 3.61 -3.49 10.74
CA ARG A 16 3.81 -3.60 12.20
C ARG A 16 4.67 -4.79 12.61
N ALA A 17 4.77 -5.82 11.75
CA ALA A 17 5.44 -7.08 12.06
C ALA A 17 6.06 -7.76 10.83
N GLY A 18 7.02 -8.66 11.06
CA GLY A 18 7.72 -9.45 10.04
C GLY A 18 8.89 -8.71 9.38
N ARG A 19 9.40 -9.28 8.27
CA ARG A 19 10.64 -8.82 7.59
C ARG A 19 10.70 -7.32 7.27
N ASP A 20 9.56 -6.71 6.97
CA ASP A 20 9.52 -5.31 6.54
C ASP A 20 8.95 -4.40 7.64
N LYS A 21 9.06 -4.81 8.92
CA LYS A 21 8.55 -4.04 10.07
C LYS A 21 9.10 -2.60 10.04
N GLY A 22 8.22 -1.62 10.27
CA GLY A 22 8.55 -0.20 10.31
C GLY A 22 8.41 0.53 8.98
N ARG A 23 8.42 -0.17 7.83
CA ARG A 23 8.27 0.47 6.51
C ARG A 23 6.81 0.81 6.19
N VAL A 24 6.63 1.89 5.44
CA VAL A 24 5.34 2.36 4.91
C VAL A 24 5.18 1.88 3.47
N PHE A 25 3.95 1.54 3.10
CA PHE A 25 3.58 1.00 1.80
C PHE A 25 2.23 1.56 1.34
N LEU A 26 1.98 1.42 0.04
CA LEU A 26 0.66 1.52 -0.58
C LEU A 26 0.07 0.14 -0.80
N VAL A 27 -1.24 0.01 -0.59
CA VAL A 27 -2.01 -1.16 -1.03
C VAL A 27 -2.18 -1.10 -2.54
N LEU A 28 -1.58 -2.07 -3.24
CA LEU A 28 -1.69 -2.25 -4.69
C LEU A 28 -3.00 -2.93 -5.08
N GLU A 29 -3.38 -3.97 -4.33
CA GLU A 29 -4.53 -4.82 -4.63
C GLU A 29 -5.02 -5.51 -3.35
N VAL A 30 -6.34 -5.71 -3.27
CA VAL A 30 -6.98 -6.52 -2.23
C VAL A 30 -7.21 -7.91 -2.79
N ILE A 31 -6.57 -8.91 -2.20
CA ILE A 31 -6.56 -10.29 -2.72
C ILE A 31 -7.73 -11.08 -2.14
N ASP A 32 -7.92 -10.96 -0.83
CA ASP A 32 -8.95 -11.65 -0.05
C ASP A 32 -9.18 -10.89 1.27
N ASP A 33 -10.13 -11.35 2.09
CA ASP A 33 -10.53 -10.72 3.36
C ASP A 33 -9.40 -10.58 4.39
N GLN A 34 -8.26 -11.23 4.18
CA GLN A 34 -7.13 -11.24 5.11
C GLN A 34 -5.80 -10.81 4.47
N HIS A 35 -5.73 -10.68 3.15
CA HIS A 35 -4.48 -10.44 2.44
C HIS A 35 -4.60 -9.34 1.38
N VAL A 36 -3.51 -8.59 1.27
CA VAL A 36 -3.32 -7.53 0.28
C VAL A 36 -1.95 -7.65 -0.36
N PHE A 37 -1.80 -7.08 -1.55
CA PHE A 37 -0.50 -6.75 -2.12
C PHE A 37 -0.10 -5.34 -1.72
N ILE A 38 1.15 -5.19 -1.25
CA ILE A 38 1.72 -3.89 -0.88
C ILE A 38 3.00 -3.59 -1.66
N VAL A 39 3.19 -2.30 -1.95
CA VAL A 39 4.35 -1.76 -2.70
C VAL A 39 4.86 -0.46 -2.06
N ASP A 40 6.16 -0.22 -2.15
CA ASP A 40 6.80 1.05 -1.80
C ASP A 40 7.67 1.64 -2.93
N GLY A 41 7.81 0.92 -4.06
CA GLY A 41 8.62 1.36 -5.20
C GLY A 41 10.12 1.31 -4.96
N ASP A 42 10.58 0.72 -3.86
CA ASP A 42 11.99 0.56 -3.52
C ASP A 42 12.31 -0.91 -3.20
N LEU A 43 11.95 -1.37 -2.01
CA LEU A 43 12.11 -2.76 -1.59
C LEU A 43 11.05 -3.66 -2.21
N ARG A 44 9.81 -3.16 -2.27
CA ARG A 44 8.64 -3.85 -2.83
C ARG A 44 8.15 -3.06 -4.03
N LYS A 45 8.63 -3.49 -5.19
CA LYS A 45 8.35 -2.85 -6.47
C LYS A 45 7.05 -3.37 -7.08
N LEU A 46 6.53 -2.66 -8.09
CA LEU A 46 5.31 -3.05 -8.81
C LEU A 46 5.43 -4.45 -9.45
N GLU A 47 6.61 -4.80 -9.95
CA GLU A 47 6.90 -6.12 -10.52
C GLU A 47 7.05 -7.25 -9.49
N ASN A 48 7.27 -6.90 -8.22
CA ASN A 48 7.45 -7.86 -7.13
C ASN A 48 6.76 -7.36 -5.85
N PRO A 49 5.43 -7.25 -5.87
CA PRO A 49 4.66 -6.78 -4.73
C PRO A 49 4.70 -7.83 -3.62
N LYS A 50 4.53 -7.38 -2.39
CA LYS A 50 4.51 -8.30 -1.24
C LYS A 50 3.08 -8.66 -0.86
N ARG A 51 2.76 -9.96 -0.83
CA ARG A 51 1.56 -10.44 -0.16
C ARG A 51 1.71 -10.25 1.35
N LYS A 52 0.76 -9.54 1.96
CA LYS A 52 0.79 -9.18 3.38
C LYS A 52 -0.56 -9.45 4.04
N LYS A 53 -0.53 -10.05 5.23
CA LYS A 53 -1.73 -10.23 6.06
C LYS A 53 -2.15 -8.91 6.70
N LEU A 54 -3.45 -8.60 6.67
CA LEU A 54 -4.04 -7.39 7.25
C LEU A 54 -3.68 -7.21 8.73
N LYS A 55 -3.69 -8.29 9.52
CA LYS A 55 -3.32 -8.26 10.95
C LYS A 55 -1.90 -7.75 11.24
N HIS A 56 -1.01 -7.78 10.24
CA HIS A 56 0.37 -7.29 10.35
C HIS A 56 0.54 -5.85 9.83
N LEU A 57 -0.54 -5.20 9.43
CA LEU A 57 -0.57 -3.82 8.98
C LEU A 57 -1.14 -2.91 10.07
N MET A 58 -0.63 -1.69 10.11
CA MET A 58 -1.27 -0.55 10.72
C MET A 58 -1.80 0.32 9.59
N VAL A 59 -3.10 0.54 9.56
CA VAL A 59 -3.76 1.32 8.51
C VAL A 59 -3.69 2.81 8.88
N TYR A 60 -3.33 3.67 7.93
CA TYR A 60 -3.33 5.11 8.15
C TYR A 60 -4.70 5.67 7.74
N ASN A 61 -5.14 6.79 8.32
CA ASN A 61 -6.36 7.47 7.84
C ASN A 61 -6.07 8.29 6.55
N ARG A 62 -5.48 7.65 5.54
CA ARG A 62 -5.07 8.24 4.27
C ARG A 62 -5.15 7.24 3.12
N VAL A 63 -6.00 7.55 2.15
CA VAL A 63 -6.12 6.88 0.85
C VAL A 63 -5.68 7.85 -0.23
N LEU A 64 -4.92 7.36 -1.21
CA LEU A 64 -4.48 8.11 -2.39
C LEU A 64 -5.35 7.71 -3.59
N PRO A 65 -6.50 8.39 -3.84
CA PRO A 65 -7.41 8.02 -4.93
C PRO A 65 -6.75 8.14 -6.31
N GLU A 66 -5.81 9.06 -6.50
CA GLU A 66 -5.09 9.25 -7.76
C GLU A 66 -4.30 8.00 -8.18
N PHE A 67 -3.89 7.18 -7.21
CA PHE A 67 -3.21 5.92 -7.48
C PHE A 67 -4.18 4.89 -8.08
N LYS A 68 -5.38 4.79 -7.51
CA LYS A 68 -6.44 3.90 -7.98
C LYS A 68 -6.92 4.34 -9.37
N GLU A 69 -7.16 5.63 -9.58
CA GLU A 69 -7.60 6.18 -10.87
C GLU A 69 -6.60 5.87 -12.00
N LYS A 70 -5.29 5.99 -11.73
CA LYS A 70 -4.25 5.65 -12.72
C LYS A 70 -4.22 4.16 -13.05
N LEU A 71 -4.38 3.29 -12.05
CA LEU A 71 -4.48 1.84 -12.25
C LEU A 71 -5.67 1.48 -13.15
N GLU A 72 -6.86 2.03 -12.84
CA GLU A 72 -8.09 1.76 -13.60
C GLU A 72 -8.04 2.33 -15.02
N SER A 73 -7.42 3.52 -15.18
CA SER A 73 -7.23 4.17 -16.48
C SER A 73 -6.12 3.54 -17.34
N LYS A 74 -5.47 2.47 -16.85
CA LYS A 74 -4.31 1.82 -17.49
C LYS A 74 -3.18 2.81 -17.84
N ILE A 75 -3.06 3.89 -17.07
CA ILE A 75 -1.95 4.82 -17.20
C ILE A 75 -0.73 4.15 -16.59
N GLU A 76 0.40 4.20 -17.31
CA GLU A 76 1.63 3.59 -16.82
C GLU A 76 2.06 4.21 -15.49
N ILE A 77 2.19 3.35 -14.48
CA ILE A 77 2.74 3.69 -13.16
C ILE A 77 4.09 3.02 -13.02
N ASN A 78 5.04 3.71 -12.40
CA ASN A 78 6.38 3.18 -12.16
C ASN A 78 6.77 3.30 -10.68
N ASN A 79 7.85 2.61 -10.33
CA ASN A 79 8.37 2.58 -8.96
C ASN A 79 8.75 3.99 -8.43
N ALA A 80 9.19 4.91 -9.29
CA ALA A 80 9.50 6.28 -8.89
C ALA A 80 8.25 7.06 -8.46
N TYR A 81 7.12 6.86 -9.16
CA TYR A 81 5.84 7.45 -8.79
C TYR A 81 5.37 7.00 -7.41
N ILE A 82 5.46 5.69 -7.11
CA ILE A 82 5.11 5.14 -5.78
C ILE A 82 5.96 5.77 -4.68
N ARG A 83 7.28 5.88 -4.89
CA ARG A 83 8.18 6.52 -3.92
C ARG A 83 7.81 7.97 -3.65
N LYS A 84 7.45 8.72 -4.70
CA LYS A 84 6.99 10.11 -4.57
C LYS A 84 5.69 10.22 -3.76
N LEU A 85 4.72 9.33 -4.00
CA LEU A 85 3.47 9.28 -3.23
C LEU A 85 3.71 9.00 -1.74
N LEU A 86 4.71 8.17 -1.42
CA LEU A 86 5.03 7.76 -0.06
C LEU A 86 5.99 8.69 0.68
N GLU A 87 6.67 9.61 0.00
CA GLU A 87 7.65 10.54 0.57
C GLU A 87 7.12 11.30 1.81
N PRO A 88 5.86 11.82 1.84
CA PRO A 88 5.34 12.53 3.02
C PRO A 88 5.24 11.68 4.29
N PHE A 89 5.30 10.35 4.17
CA PHE A 89 5.08 9.40 5.26
C PHE A 89 6.37 8.76 5.79
N ASN A 90 7.52 9.04 5.17
CA ASN A 90 8.82 8.47 5.54
C ASN A 90 9.58 9.29 6.61
N LYS A 91 8.87 10.10 7.39
CA LYS A 91 9.44 10.91 8.48
C LYS A 91 9.63 10.11 9.76
#